data_AF-A0A257LY91-F1
#
_entry.id   AF-A0A257LY91-F1
#
_cell.length_a   1.000
_cell.length_b   1.000
_cell.length_c   1.000
_cell.angle_alpha   90.00
_cell.angle_beta   90.00
_cell.angle_gamma   90.00
#
_symmetry.space_group_name_H-M   'P 1'
#
loop_
_entity.id
_entity.type
_entity.pdbx_description
1 polymer ?
#
loop_
_entity_poly.entity_id
_entity_poly.type
_entity_poly.pdbx_seq_one_letter_code
_entity_poly.pdbx_strand_id
1 'polypeptide(L)'
;MKLIAEVTTRSELVAVGFVGNSIFSDQKLAKETKLKAGGAMSDNEILTAQRNLEKYYQGYGYPDVVVSHRMQPSAQAGKADLIFVIEEGAKNEVRKIKFEGNNSFTELELRKNMKVREKGLFSWLTKSGRFETGQLEEDLESVLDFYRDKGYLRVSSSGVRRDPVGDGRVDIVIPINEGDKYTVAGVGFGKMTVFKPEELYPALTLATGSPYSSKKMRADITMVRSYYGSRGYADATVTPDISDAGPNRVNVVYRITEGGRFRVGDVRIEGNTKTKDKVIRREVPLKPGQWFNSVDLDTTKSRLENLQYFSDVQTSGVSGRAGYRDVNILVEERKTGSVGLGVGFSSIDSIVGFVNLEQSNFDLFNPWNFTGGGQRFAMNLRLGSTRTDFSVSLVEPWFMDRQLALGGELFYRSANFFSDYFDQTNAGGSIFLRRPFGEKASLKLEYKLEQVTIDLDPSVAVLSAKSVGGIPPR
;
A
#
# COMPACT_ATOMS: atom_id res chain seq x y z
N MET A 1 -39.66 37.55 -0.08
CA MET A 1 -39.59 36.10 0.20
C MET A 1 -38.79 35.89 1.48
N LYS A 2 -39.37 35.25 2.49
CA LYS A 2 -38.62 34.78 3.67
C LYS A 2 -38.14 33.36 3.37
N LEU A 3 -36.83 33.15 3.40
CA LEU A 3 -36.23 31.82 3.42
C LEU A 3 -36.43 31.25 4.83
N ILE A 4 -37.25 30.21 4.95
CA ILE A 4 -37.36 29.44 6.19
C ILE A 4 -36.47 28.23 5.98
N ALA A 5 -35.32 28.21 6.66
CA ALA A 5 -34.45 27.05 6.72
C ALA A 5 -34.81 26.27 7.99
N GLU A 6 -35.38 25.09 7.81
CA GLU A 6 -35.61 24.15 8.90
C GLU A 6 -34.28 23.40 9.14
N VAL A 7 -33.59 23.78 10.22
CA VAL A 7 -32.27 23.23 10.57
C VAL A 7 -32.46 22.27 11.74
N THR A 8 -32.29 20.98 11.49
CA THR A 8 -32.23 19.98 12.56
C THR A 8 -30.78 19.88 13.03
N THR A 9 -30.50 20.44 14.21
CA THR A 9 -29.17 20.36 14.84
C THR A 9 -28.87 18.93 15.28
N ARG A 10 -27.66 18.43 15.00
CA ARG A 10 -27.22 17.10 15.47
C ARG A 10 -27.01 17.13 16.98
N SER A 11 -27.44 16.07 17.65
CA SER A 11 -27.23 15.93 19.08
C SER A 11 -25.74 15.79 19.42
N GLU A 12 -25.26 16.52 20.42
CA GLU A 12 -23.90 16.35 20.94
C GLU A 12 -23.80 15.05 21.75
N LEU A 13 -22.69 14.32 21.58
CA LEU A 13 -22.45 13.06 22.29
C LEU A 13 -22.10 13.32 23.75
N VAL A 14 -22.93 12.79 24.67
CA VAL A 14 -22.65 12.84 26.11
C VAL A 14 -21.82 11.65 26.55
N ALA A 15 -22.23 10.43 26.18
CA ALA A 15 -21.51 9.21 26.53
C ALA A 15 -21.57 8.14 25.43
N VAL A 16 -20.60 7.22 25.49
CA VAL A 16 -20.60 5.98 24.71
C VAL A 16 -20.86 4.81 25.65
N GLY A 17 -21.90 4.03 25.36
CA GLY A 17 -22.26 2.81 26.08
C GLY A 17 -22.11 1.56 25.22
N PHE A 18 -22.04 0.40 25.89
CA PHE A 18 -21.95 -0.91 25.24
C PHE A 18 -22.97 -1.87 25.86
N VAL A 19 -23.56 -2.71 25.03
CA VAL A 19 -24.50 -3.77 25.45
C VAL A 19 -24.16 -5.04 24.70
N GLY A 20 -24.19 -6.17 25.40
CA GLY A 20 -23.90 -7.49 24.81
C GLY A 20 -22.43 -7.87 24.83
N ASN A 21 -21.55 -7.00 25.33
CA ASN A 21 -20.12 -7.27 25.48
C ASN A 21 -19.78 -8.02 26.78
N SER A 22 -19.81 -9.35 26.73
CA SER A 22 -19.40 -10.20 27.86
C SER A 22 -17.89 -10.49 27.88
N ILE A 23 -17.23 -10.46 26.72
CA ILE A 23 -15.83 -10.87 26.56
C ILE A 23 -14.86 -9.73 26.89
N PHE A 24 -15.24 -8.49 26.58
CA PHE A 24 -14.40 -7.31 26.79
C PHE A 24 -15.13 -6.25 27.61
N SER A 25 -14.39 -5.58 28.49
CA SER A 25 -14.94 -4.52 29.31
C SER A 25 -15.23 -3.26 28.50
N ASP A 26 -16.22 -2.49 28.93
CA ASP A 26 -16.62 -1.20 28.35
C ASP A 26 -15.43 -0.25 28.22
N GLN A 27 -14.55 -0.20 29.24
CA GLN A 27 -13.35 0.63 29.21
C GLN A 27 -12.40 0.26 28.07
N LYS A 28 -12.33 -1.03 27.73
CA LYS A 28 -11.50 -1.49 26.62
C LYS A 28 -12.14 -1.12 25.29
N LEU A 29 -13.43 -1.42 25.12
CA LEU A 29 -14.15 -1.11 23.89
C LEU A 29 -14.21 0.40 23.63
N ALA A 30 -14.42 1.21 24.66
CA ALA A 30 -14.38 2.68 24.57
C ALA A 30 -13.07 3.19 23.95
N LYS A 31 -11.91 2.62 24.34
CA LYS A 31 -10.61 2.99 23.75
C LYS A 31 -10.52 2.63 22.27
N GLU A 32 -11.07 1.50 21.87
CA GLU A 32 -11.04 1.02 20.47
C GLU A 32 -11.97 1.83 19.55
N THR A 33 -13.07 2.39 20.05
CA THR A 33 -13.95 3.27 19.25
C THR A 33 -13.22 4.50 18.73
N LYS A 34 -12.20 4.99 19.46
CA LYS A 34 -11.49 6.26 19.22
C LYS A 34 -12.40 7.50 19.19
N LEU A 35 -13.63 7.38 19.69
CA LEU A 35 -14.56 8.50 19.82
C LEU A 35 -14.16 9.37 21.01
N LYS A 36 -14.33 10.69 20.86
CA LYS A 36 -14.15 11.67 21.94
C LYS A 36 -15.52 12.15 22.40
N ALA A 37 -15.75 12.14 23.72
CA ALA A 37 -16.97 12.70 24.29
C ALA A 37 -17.01 14.24 24.12
N GLY A 38 -18.20 14.81 23.93
CA GLY A 38 -18.42 16.26 23.89
C GLY A 38 -18.26 16.96 22.53
N GLY A 39 -18.22 16.21 21.42
CA GLY A 39 -18.20 16.77 20.06
C GLY A 39 -19.47 16.46 19.25
N ALA A 40 -19.70 17.21 18.17
CA ALA A 40 -20.71 16.88 17.17
C ALA A 40 -20.28 15.64 16.38
N MET A 41 -21.17 14.65 16.28
CA MET A 41 -20.85 13.35 15.68
C MET A 41 -21.23 13.29 14.21
N SER A 42 -20.36 12.73 13.39
CA SER A 42 -20.66 12.35 12.01
C SER A 42 -20.99 10.87 11.90
N ASP A 43 -21.91 10.52 11.00
CA ASP A 43 -22.25 9.12 10.71
C ASP A 43 -21.01 8.30 10.33
N ASN A 44 -20.02 8.93 9.68
CA ASN A 44 -18.76 8.29 9.32
C ASN A 44 -17.90 7.91 10.54
N GLU A 45 -17.90 8.72 11.60
CA GLU A 45 -17.20 8.40 12.85
C GLU A 45 -17.87 7.22 13.57
N ILE A 46 -19.21 7.16 13.58
CA ILE A 46 -19.95 6.02 14.15
C ILE A 46 -19.61 4.73 13.38
N LEU A 47 -19.71 4.77 12.05
CA LEU A 47 -19.38 3.62 11.20
C LEU A 47 -17.91 3.18 11.35
N THR A 48 -17.00 4.13 11.55
CA THR A 48 -15.59 3.82 11.82
C THR A 48 -15.40 3.18 13.19
N ALA A 49 -16.11 3.66 14.21
CA ALA A 49 -16.10 3.05 15.54
C ALA A 49 -16.68 1.62 15.51
N GLN A 50 -17.79 1.38 14.81
CA GLN A 50 -18.35 0.02 14.63
C GLN A 50 -17.32 -0.92 14.00
N ARG A 51 -16.71 -0.52 12.88
CA ARG A 51 -15.67 -1.31 12.20
C ARG A 51 -14.45 -1.57 13.08
N ASN A 52 -14.05 -0.61 13.91
CA ASN A 52 -12.94 -0.80 14.85
C ASN A 52 -13.28 -1.87 15.91
N LEU A 53 -14.51 -1.85 16.44
CA LEU A 53 -14.98 -2.84 17.40
C LEU A 53 -15.07 -4.23 16.75
N GLU A 54 -15.67 -4.35 15.56
CA GLU A 54 -15.73 -5.61 14.81
C GLU A 54 -14.32 -6.19 14.58
N LYS A 55 -13.40 -5.37 14.05
CA LYS A 55 -12.01 -5.77 13.84
C LYS A 55 -11.29 -6.17 15.11
N TYR A 56 -11.59 -5.49 16.23
CA TYR A 56 -11.03 -5.84 17.51
C TYR A 56 -11.49 -7.24 17.93
N TYR A 57 -12.79 -7.52 17.91
CA TYR A 57 -13.35 -8.84 18.22
C TYR A 57 -12.83 -9.95 17.27
N GLN A 58 -12.85 -9.70 15.95
CA GLN A 58 -12.28 -10.61 14.94
C GLN A 58 -10.79 -10.89 15.22
N GLY A 59 -10.06 -9.85 15.63
CA GLY A 59 -8.68 -9.93 16.09
C GLY A 59 -8.46 -10.81 17.32
N TYR A 60 -9.50 -11.23 18.03
CA TYR A 60 -9.45 -12.22 19.13
C TYR A 60 -10.13 -13.55 18.80
N GLY A 61 -10.49 -13.76 17.53
CA GLY A 61 -11.07 -15.02 17.04
C GLY A 61 -12.60 -15.06 17.09
N TYR A 62 -13.28 -13.91 17.04
CA TYR A 62 -14.73 -13.81 16.93
C TYR A 62 -15.12 -13.30 15.53
N PRO A 63 -15.11 -14.16 14.50
CA PRO A 63 -15.32 -13.75 13.11
C PRO A 63 -16.77 -13.34 12.80
N ASP A 64 -17.73 -13.85 13.56
CA ASP A 64 -19.18 -13.64 13.37
C ASP A 64 -19.73 -12.50 14.25
N VAL A 65 -18.85 -11.66 14.80
CA VAL A 65 -19.28 -10.50 15.59
C VAL A 65 -20.11 -9.54 14.74
N VAL A 66 -21.21 -9.04 15.30
CA VAL A 66 -22.02 -7.99 14.67
C VAL A 66 -22.13 -6.81 15.64
N VAL A 67 -21.77 -5.62 15.17
CA VAL A 67 -21.82 -4.39 16.00
C VAL A 67 -22.82 -3.41 15.39
N SER A 68 -24.00 -3.30 16.01
CA SER A 68 -24.99 -2.28 15.67
C SER A 68 -24.90 -1.10 16.65
N HIS A 69 -25.61 -0.01 16.35
CA HIS A 69 -25.67 1.14 17.25
C HIS A 69 -27.11 1.67 17.37
N ARG A 70 -27.39 2.31 18.49
CA ARG A 70 -28.62 3.08 18.71
C ARG A 70 -28.32 4.37 19.45
N MET A 71 -29.06 5.41 19.12
CA MET A 71 -29.00 6.70 19.80
C MET A 71 -30.10 6.77 20.86
N GLN A 72 -29.74 7.16 22.08
CA GLN A 72 -30.69 7.38 23.16
C GLN A 72 -30.66 8.85 23.58
N PRO A 73 -31.81 9.54 23.73
CA PRO A 73 -31.82 10.89 24.31
C PRO A 73 -31.20 10.87 25.70
N SER A 74 -30.25 11.76 25.96
CA SER A 74 -29.66 11.89 27.30
C SER A 74 -30.53 12.78 28.18
N ALA A 75 -30.23 12.84 29.47
CA ALA A 75 -30.92 13.72 30.42
C ALA A 75 -30.78 15.22 30.10
N GLN A 76 -29.88 15.60 29.17
CA GLN A 76 -29.66 16.97 28.73
C GLN A 76 -30.30 17.20 27.35
N ALA A 77 -31.18 18.21 27.26
CA ALA A 77 -31.84 18.55 26.00
C ALA A 77 -30.82 18.88 24.89
N GLY A 78 -31.03 18.33 23.69
CA GLY A 78 -30.12 18.50 22.55
C GLY A 78 -28.89 17.58 22.57
N LYS A 79 -28.82 16.62 23.49
CA LYS A 79 -27.72 15.67 23.60
C LYS A 79 -28.20 14.22 23.57
N ALA A 80 -27.33 13.32 23.11
CA ALA A 80 -27.65 11.91 22.99
C ALA A 80 -26.47 11.02 23.41
N ASP A 81 -26.80 9.84 23.91
CA ASP A 81 -25.87 8.77 24.21
C ASP A 81 -25.84 7.78 23.05
N LEU A 82 -24.64 7.41 22.60
CA LEU A 82 -24.43 6.40 21.58
C LEU A 82 -24.21 5.06 22.26
N ILE A 83 -25.10 4.10 22.01
CA ILE A 83 -25.01 2.76 22.57
C ILE A 83 -24.69 1.79 21.45
N PHE A 84 -23.52 1.15 21.52
CA PHE A 84 -23.18 0.02 20.67
C PHE A 84 -23.82 -1.26 21.21
N VAL A 85 -24.54 -1.98 20.35
CA VAL A 85 -25.12 -3.28 20.67
C VAL A 85 -24.31 -4.33 19.93
N ILE A 86 -23.65 -5.19 20.70
CA ILE A 86 -22.65 -6.15 20.22
C ILE A 86 -23.21 -7.56 20.37
N GLU A 87 -23.32 -8.26 19.26
CA GLU A 87 -23.54 -9.69 19.23
C GLU A 87 -22.18 -10.36 19.01
N GLU A 88 -21.57 -10.86 20.09
CA GLU A 88 -20.16 -11.27 20.08
C GLU A 88 -19.88 -12.52 19.22
N GLY A 89 -20.91 -13.34 18.98
CA GLY A 89 -20.77 -14.59 18.25
C GLY A 89 -19.92 -15.64 18.98
N ALA A 90 -19.66 -16.75 18.30
CA ALA A 90 -18.82 -17.82 18.83
C ALA A 90 -17.34 -17.58 18.51
N LYS A 91 -16.46 -18.00 19.44
CA LYS A 91 -15.02 -18.03 19.16
C LYS A 91 -14.73 -19.12 18.12
N ASN A 92 -14.15 -18.74 16.99
CA ASN A 92 -13.84 -19.60 15.86
C ASN A 92 -12.41 -19.32 15.36
N GLU A 93 -11.45 -20.12 15.82
CA GLU A 93 -10.07 -20.10 15.31
C GLU A 93 -9.84 -21.24 14.32
N VAL A 94 -9.21 -20.95 13.18
CA VAL A 94 -8.89 -21.94 12.13
C VAL A 94 -7.86 -22.91 12.64
N ARG A 95 -8.27 -24.16 12.87
CA ARG A 95 -7.37 -25.27 13.17
C ARG A 95 -6.75 -25.83 11.89
N LYS A 96 -7.60 -26.20 10.94
CA LYS A 96 -7.18 -26.79 9.66
C LYS A 96 -8.04 -26.25 8.53
N ILE A 97 -7.44 -26.09 7.35
CA ILE A 97 -8.13 -25.81 6.09
C ILE A 97 -8.04 -27.07 5.25
N LYS A 98 -9.19 -27.62 4.87
CA LYS A 98 -9.34 -28.84 4.08
C LYS A 98 -10.03 -28.50 2.77
N PHE A 99 -9.59 -29.15 1.71
CA PHE A 99 -10.24 -29.09 0.41
C PHE A 99 -10.82 -30.48 0.12
N GLU A 100 -12.04 -30.50 -0.40
CA GLU A 100 -12.70 -31.75 -0.79
C GLU A 100 -12.92 -31.71 -2.31
N GLY A 101 -12.54 -32.76 -3.03
CA GLY A 101 -12.68 -32.81 -4.48
C GLY A 101 -11.51 -32.21 -5.28
N ASN A 102 -10.46 -31.72 -4.60
CA ASN A 102 -9.21 -31.33 -5.25
C ASN A 102 -8.38 -32.56 -5.63
N ASN A 103 -8.45 -32.97 -6.90
CA ASN A 103 -7.71 -34.12 -7.42
C ASN A 103 -6.49 -33.67 -8.23
N SER A 104 -6.55 -32.48 -8.82
CA SER A 104 -5.52 -31.97 -9.73
C SER A 104 -4.43 -31.16 -9.02
N PHE A 105 -4.73 -30.63 -7.82
CA PHE A 105 -3.79 -29.82 -7.04
C PHE A 105 -3.78 -30.24 -5.58
N THR A 106 -2.62 -30.05 -4.95
CA THR A 106 -2.44 -30.35 -3.53
C THR A 106 -3.09 -29.27 -2.65
N GLU A 107 -3.53 -29.65 -1.44
CA GLU A 107 -4.07 -28.68 -0.46
C GLU A 107 -3.07 -27.53 -0.21
N LEU A 108 -1.77 -27.84 -0.20
CA LEU A 108 -0.71 -26.85 0.02
C LEU A 108 -0.66 -25.79 -1.08
N GLU A 109 -0.84 -26.18 -2.34
CA GLU A 109 -0.87 -25.24 -3.47
C GLU A 109 -2.08 -24.33 -3.38
N LEU A 110 -3.25 -24.87 -3.05
CA LEU A 110 -4.48 -24.09 -2.92
C LEU A 110 -4.37 -23.08 -1.76
N ARG A 111 -3.86 -23.53 -0.60
CA ARG A 111 -3.65 -22.68 0.58
C ARG A 111 -2.71 -21.50 0.36
N LYS A 112 -1.75 -21.60 -0.57
CA LYS A 112 -0.86 -20.48 -0.88
C LYS A 112 -1.60 -19.29 -1.49
N ASN A 113 -2.76 -19.52 -2.10
CA ASN A 113 -3.62 -18.48 -2.68
C ASN A 113 -4.59 -17.87 -1.65
N MET A 114 -4.53 -18.29 -0.38
CA MET A 114 -5.38 -17.77 0.70
C MET A 114 -4.59 -16.84 1.63
N LYS A 115 -5.25 -15.76 2.09
CA LYS A 115 -4.74 -14.88 3.14
C LYS A 115 -4.94 -15.50 4.52
N VAL A 116 -6.07 -16.17 4.75
CA VAL A 116 -6.35 -16.90 6.00
C VAL A 116 -5.37 -18.05 6.15
N ARG A 117 -4.79 -18.16 7.35
CA ARG A 117 -3.81 -19.19 7.69
C ARG A 117 -4.28 -19.99 8.88
N GLU A 118 -3.92 -21.27 8.91
CA GLU A 118 -4.12 -22.14 10.07
C GLU A 118 -3.36 -21.64 11.29
N LYS A 119 -3.88 -21.98 12.47
CA LYS A 119 -3.21 -21.75 13.74
C LYS A 119 -2.00 -22.68 13.87
N GLY A 120 -0.80 -22.11 13.81
CA GLY A 120 0.47 -22.81 14.05
C GLY A 120 1.12 -22.44 15.41
N LEU A 121 2.32 -22.98 15.66
CA LEU A 121 3.08 -22.75 16.91
C LEU A 121 3.43 -21.27 17.15
N PHE A 122 3.57 -20.47 16.08
CA PHE A 122 3.91 -19.04 16.13
C PHE A 122 2.70 -18.11 15.92
N SER A 123 1.47 -18.60 16.12
CA SER A 123 0.24 -17.82 15.91
C SER A 123 0.14 -16.61 16.85
N TRP A 124 0.82 -16.63 18.00
CA TRP A 124 0.85 -15.50 18.93
C TRP A 124 1.56 -14.27 18.34
N LEU A 125 2.53 -14.48 17.44
CA LEU A 125 3.28 -13.43 16.77
C LEU A 125 2.64 -13.06 15.43
N THR A 126 2.28 -14.06 14.63
CA THR A 126 1.75 -13.87 13.26
C THR A 126 0.25 -13.57 13.22
N LYS A 127 -0.45 -13.75 14.35
CA LYS A 127 -1.91 -13.69 14.46
C LYS A 127 -2.65 -14.68 13.54
N SER A 128 -1.96 -15.71 13.04
CA SER A 128 -2.58 -16.74 12.20
C SER A 128 -3.63 -17.56 12.98
N GLY A 129 -4.57 -18.17 12.28
CA GLY A 129 -5.73 -18.84 12.86
C GLY A 129 -6.94 -17.92 13.07
N ARG A 130 -6.80 -16.61 12.91
CA ARG A 130 -7.88 -15.63 13.02
C ARG A 130 -8.30 -15.17 11.61
N PHE A 131 -9.57 -14.89 11.43
CA PHE A 131 -10.13 -14.47 10.14
C PHE A 131 -11.39 -13.64 10.32
N GLU A 132 -11.80 -13.02 9.22
CA GLU A 132 -13.10 -12.36 9.04
C GLU A 132 -13.90 -13.22 8.04
N THR A 133 -15.23 -13.33 8.20
CA THR A 133 -16.05 -14.16 7.31
C THR A 133 -15.91 -13.73 5.84
N GLY A 134 -15.91 -12.43 5.56
CA GLY A 134 -15.70 -11.90 4.21
C GLY A 134 -14.30 -12.25 3.64
N GLN A 135 -13.28 -12.39 4.48
CA GLN A 135 -11.95 -12.77 4.03
C GLN A 135 -11.89 -14.22 3.51
N LEU A 136 -12.71 -15.13 4.08
CA LEU A 136 -12.80 -16.51 3.59
C LEU A 136 -13.46 -16.59 2.20
N GLU A 137 -14.43 -15.72 1.93
CA GLU A 137 -15.08 -15.63 0.61
C GLU A 137 -14.11 -15.10 -0.45
N GLU A 138 -13.33 -14.06 -0.13
CA GLU A 138 -12.25 -13.58 -1.00
C GLU A 138 -11.18 -14.65 -1.27
N ASP A 139 -10.82 -15.41 -0.24
CA ASP A 139 -9.84 -16.50 -0.35
C ASP A 139 -10.38 -17.64 -1.21
N LEU A 140 -11.67 -18.00 -1.07
CA LEU A 140 -12.32 -18.97 -1.93
C LEU A 140 -12.26 -18.51 -3.40
N GLU A 141 -12.63 -17.27 -3.68
CA GLU A 141 -12.57 -16.74 -5.06
C GLU A 141 -11.13 -16.74 -5.59
N SER A 142 -10.13 -16.44 -4.75
CA SER A 142 -8.71 -16.53 -5.11
C SER A 142 -8.28 -17.97 -5.45
N VAL A 143 -8.80 -18.97 -4.73
CA VAL A 143 -8.59 -20.39 -5.02
C VAL A 143 -9.27 -20.79 -6.34
N LEU A 144 -10.53 -20.39 -6.56
CA LEU A 144 -11.23 -20.65 -7.82
C LEU A 144 -10.53 -19.99 -9.01
N ASP A 145 -10.03 -18.76 -8.83
CA ASP A 145 -9.24 -18.08 -9.85
C ASP A 145 -7.92 -18.78 -10.16
N PHE A 146 -7.26 -19.38 -9.16
CA PHE A 146 -6.09 -20.23 -9.39
C PHE A 146 -6.44 -21.43 -10.29
N TYR A 147 -7.56 -22.10 -10.05
CA TYR A 147 -8.05 -23.18 -10.92
C TYR A 147 -8.33 -22.70 -12.35
N ARG A 148 -9.03 -21.55 -12.49
CA ARG A 148 -9.33 -20.95 -13.80
C ARG A 148 -8.07 -20.53 -14.55
N ASP A 149 -7.01 -20.14 -13.84
CA ASP A 149 -5.69 -19.85 -14.43
C ASP A 149 -5.00 -21.10 -14.99
N LYS A 150 -5.36 -22.29 -14.49
CA LYS A 150 -4.80 -23.58 -14.91
C LYS A 150 -5.65 -24.34 -15.95
N GLY A 151 -6.72 -23.71 -16.45
CA GLY A 151 -7.58 -24.27 -17.49
C GLY A 151 -8.92 -24.79 -16.98
N TYR A 152 -9.18 -24.80 -15.68
CA TYR A 152 -10.44 -25.28 -15.11
C TYR A 152 -11.49 -24.17 -15.16
N LEU A 153 -11.98 -23.88 -16.37
CA LEU A 153 -12.89 -22.76 -16.63
C LEU A 153 -14.19 -22.86 -15.81
N ARG A 154 -14.72 -24.08 -15.66
CA ARG A 154 -15.99 -24.38 -14.99
C ARG A 154 -15.81 -24.80 -13.53
N VAL A 155 -14.67 -24.49 -12.91
CA VAL A 155 -14.45 -24.74 -11.48
C VAL A 155 -15.52 -24.02 -10.67
N SER A 156 -16.04 -24.70 -9.66
CA SER A 156 -17.04 -24.14 -8.74
C SER A 156 -16.87 -24.72 -7.34
N SER A 157 -17.50 -24.06 -6.37
CA SER A 157 -17.56 -24.50 -4.99
C SER A 157 -18.96 -24.25 -4.46
N SER A 158 -19.44 -25.10 -3.54
CA SER A 158 -20.66 -24.86 -2.78
C SER A 158 -20.50 -23.85 -1.65
N GLY A 159 -19.31 -23.25 -1.50
CA GLY A 159 -18.97 -22.26 -0.48
C GLY A 159 -18.01 -22.79 0.57
N VAL A 160 -17.87 -22.02 1.65
CA VAL A 160 -16.99 -22.38 2.77
C VAL A 160 -17.81 -22.93 3.92
N ARG A 161 -17.52 -24.17 4.33
CA ARG A 161 -18.14 -24.80 5.51
C ARG A 161 -17.20 -24.72 6.71
N ARG A 162 -17.78 -24.49 7.89
CA ARG A 162 -17.06 -24.43 9.17
C ARG A 162 -17.52 -25.59 10.03
N ASP A 163 -16.61 -26.52 10.30
CA ASP A 163 -16.88 -27.69 11.13
C ASP A 163 -16.28 -27.46 12.53
N PRO A 164 -17.10 -27.27 13.58
CA PRO A 164 -16.62 -27.10 14.94
C PRO A 164 -15.92 -28.37 15.43
N VAL A 165 -14.76 -28.19 16.07
CA VAL A 165 -13.94 -29.31 16.56
C VAL A 165 -13.71 -29.26 18.07
N GLY A 166 -14.41 -28.35 18.76
CA GLY A 166 -14.28 -28.08 20.20
C GLY A 166 -13.30 -26.94 20.52
N ASP A 167 -13.38 -26.41 21.75
CA ASP A 167 -12.50 -25.35 22.29
C ASP A 167 -12.48 -24.03 21.51
N GLY A 168 -13.56 -23.71 20.80
CA GLY A 168 -13.62 -22.52 19.93
C GLY A 168 -12.72 -22.61 18.69
N ARG A 169 -12.35 -23.83 18.28
CA ARG A 169 -11.62 -24.11 17.05
C ARG A 169 -12.57 -24.68 15.99
N VAL A 170 -12.28 -24.36 14.73
CA VAL A 170 -13.03 -24.83 13.57
C VAL A 170 -12.09 -25.38 12.50
N ASP A 171 -12.51 -26.44 11.82
CA ASP A 171 -11.95 -26.83 10.54
C ASP A 171 -12.72 -26.09 9.44
N ILE A 172 -11.98 -25.44 8.55
CA ILE A 172 -12.53 -24.82 7.35
C ILE A 172 -12.52 -25.87 6.25
N VAL A 173 -13.68 -26.21 5.71
CA VAL A 173 -13.83 -27.20 4.65
C VAL A 173 -14.34 -26.50 3.40
N ILE A 174 -13.60 -26.64 2.30
CA ILE A 174 -13.89 -26.02 1.02
C ILE A 174 -14.12 -27.12 -0.02
N PRO A 175 -15.38 -27.47 -0.33
CA PRO A 175 -15.70 -28.40 -1.41
C PRO A 175 -15.43 -27.73 -2.75
N ILE A 176 -14.64 -28.38 -3.60
CA ILE A 176 -14.31 -27.94 -4.95
C ILE A 176 -14.83 -28.97 -5.95
N ASN A 177 -15.56 -28.47 -6.93
CA ASN A 177 -15.78 -29.18 -8.17
C ASN A 177 -14.84 -28.59 -9.22
N GLU A 178 -13.77 -29.33 -9.54
CA GLU A 178 -12.72 -28.85 -10.48
C GLU A 178 -13.29 -28.61 -11.88
N GLY A 179 -14.22 -29.45 -12.32
CA GLY A 179 -14.69 -29.50 -13.70
C GLY A 179 -13.60 -29.93 -14.69
N ASP A 180 -13.93 -29.89 -15.98
CA ASP A 180 -12.98 -30.25 -17.03
C ASP A 180 -11.92 -29.18 -17.27
N LYS A 181 -10.76 -29.62 -17.78
CA LYS A 181 -9.69 -28.73 -18.20
C LYS A 181 -9.91 -28.30 -19.65
N TYR A 182 -10.08 -27.00 -19.85
CA TYR A 182 -10.32 -26.37 -21.15
C TYR A 182 -9.02 -25.86 -21.79
N THR A 183 -8.95 -26.01 -23.11
CA THR A 183 -7.92 -25.40 -23.95
C THR A 183 -8.52 -24.33 -24.86
N VAL A 184 -7.72 -23.36 -25.23
CA VAL A 184 -8.17 -22.27 -26.10
C VAL A 184 -8.10 -22.73 -27.55
N ALA A 185 -9.24 -22.82 -28.23
CA ALA A 185 -9.32 -23.17 -29.64
C ALA A 185 -9.04 -21.99 -30.57
N GLY A 186 -9.34 -20.77 -30.13
CA GLY A 186 -9.11 -19.56 -30.89
C GLY A 186 -9.18 -18.33 -30.00
N VAL A 187 -8.34 -17.34 -30.32
CA VAL A 187 -8.40 -16.01 -29.72
C VAL A 187 -8.62 -15.00 -30.84
N GLY A 188 -9.55 -14.08 -30.64
CA GLY A 188 -9.87 -13.08 -31.65
C GLY A 188 -10.48 -11.82 -31.07
N PHE A 189 -10.78 -10.90 -31.97
CA PHE A 189 -11.46 -9.66 -31.66
C PHE A 189 -12.83 -9.64 -32.33
N GLY A 190 -13.78 -8.96 -31.69
CA GLY A 190 -15.03 -8.60 -32.35
C GLY A 190 -14.81 -7.56 -33.45
N LYS A 191 -15.89 -6.93 -33.90
CA LYS A 191 -15.80 -5.81 -34.85
C LYS A 191 -14.99 -4.66 -34.25
N MET A 192 -13.96 -4.22 -34.97
CA MET A 192 -13.13 -3.06 -34.65
C MET A 192 -13.18 -2.08 -35.82
N THR A 193 -13.10 -0.77 -35.55
CA THR A 193 -13.15 0.25 -36.60
C THR A 193 -12.02 1.26 -36.52
N VAL A 194 -11.49 1.50 -35.33
CA VAL A 194 -10.42 2.47 -35.09
C VAL A 194 -9.05 1.88 -35.38
N PHE A 195 -8.80 0.64 -34.96
CA PHE A 195 -7.53 -0.05 -35.13
C PHE A 195 -7.70 -1.40 -35.80
N LYS A 196 -6.60 -1.94 -36.31
CA LYS A 196 -6.60 -3.25 -36.94
C LYS A 196 -6.25 -4.36 -35.94
N PRO A 197 -6.88 -5.54 -36.02
CA PRO A 197 -6.58 -6.69 -35.14
C PRO A 197 -5.08 -7.07 -35.10
N GLU A 198 -4.39 -6.93 -36.24
CA GLU A 198 -2.96 -7.29 -36.39
C GLU A 198 -2.04 -6.46 -35.50
N GLU A 199 -2.47 -5.26 -35.08
CA GLU A 199 -1.72 -4.41 -34.16
C GLU A 199 -1.77 -4.93 -32.71
N LEU A 200 -2.80 -5.71 -32.36
CA LEU A 200 -3.04 -6.18 -31.01
C LEU A 200 -2.66 -7.65 -30.80
N TYR A 201 -2.77 -8.49 -31.83
CA TYR A 201 -2.44 -9.92 -31.74
C TYR A 201 -1.06 -10.20 -31.12
N PRO A 202 0.03 -9.50 -31.48
CA PRO A 202 1.36 -9.76 -30.91
C PRO A 202 1.45 -9.49 -29.40
N ALA A 203 0.55 -8.67 -28.85
CA ALA A 203 0.54 -8.30 -27.45
C ALA A 203 -0.36 -9.21 -26.59
N LEU A 204 -1.16 -10.09 -27.20
CA LEU A 204 -1.99 -11.06 -26.48
C LEU A 204 -1.12 -12.14 -25.84
N THR A 205 -1.44 -12.48 -24.59
CA THR A 205 -0.76 -13.49 -23.80
C THR A 205 -1.52 -14.82 -23.75
N LEU A 206 -2.84 -14.77 -23.94
CA LEU A 206 -3.67 -15.94 -24.18
C LEU A 206 -3.49 -16.40 -25.63
N ALA A 207 -3.12 -17.66 -25.82
CA ALA A 207 -2.76 -18.19 -27.13
C ALA A 207 -3.59 -19.44 -27.46
N THR A 208 -3.92 -19.59 -28.74
CA THR A 208 -4.52 -20.81 -29.28
C THR A 208 -3.66 -22.04 -28.96
N GLY A 209 -4.31 -23.13 -28.56
CA GLY A 209 -3.67 -24.39 -28.16
C GLY A 209 -3.20 -24.44 -26.70
N SER A 210 -3.10 -23.29 -26.02
CA SER A 210 -2.73 -23.27 -24.59
C SER A 210 -3.93 -23.58 -23.67
N PRO A 211 -3.71 -24.05 -22.44
CA PRO A 211 -4.77 -24.12 -21.43
C PRO A 211 -5.40 -22.74 -21.22
N TYR A 212 -6.72 -22.71 -21.01
CA TYR A 212 -7.39 -21.47 -20.63
C TYR A 212 -6.75 -20.87 -19.36
N SER A 213 -6.63 -19.56 -19.31
CA SER A 213 -6.14 -18.85 -18.13
C SER A 213 -6.92 -17.55 -17.97
N SER A 214 -7.68 -17.46 -16.86
CA SER A 214 -8.40 -16.24 -16.48
C SER A 214 -7.43 -15.05 -16.29
N LYS A 215 -6.23 -15.32 -15.75
CA LYS A 215 -5.19 -14.30 -15.54
C LYS A 215 -4.69 -13.71 -16.86
N LYS A 216 -4.35 -14.57 -17.83
CA LYS A 216 -3.93 -14.13 -19.18
C LYS A 216 -5.06 -13.38 -19.88
N MET A 217 -6.30 -13.88 -19.80
CA MET A 217 -7.45 -13.20 -20.37
C MET A 217 -7.65 -11.79 -19.77
N ARG A 218 -7.56 -11.63 -18.44
CA ARG A 218 -7.65 -10.32 -17.78
C ARG A 218 -6.47 -9.41 -18.14
N ALA A 219 -5.28 -9.96 -18.29
CA ALA A 219 -4.10 -9.22 -18.75
C ALA A 219 -4.31 -8.71 -20.18
N ASP A 220 -4.84 -9.53 -21.07
CA ASP A 220 -5.16 -9.16 -22.46
C ASP A 220 -6.24 -8.08 -22.52
N ILE A 221 -7.31 -8.20 -21.73
CA ILE A 221 -8.34 -7.14 -21.56
C ILE A 221 -7.69 -5.83 -21.14
N THR A 222 -6.80 -5.87 -20.14
CA THR A 222 -6.11 -4.69 -19.63
C THR A 222 -5.18 -4.10 -20.68
N MET A 223 -4.42 -4.95 -21.39
CA MET A 223 -3.53 -4.55 -22.47
C MET A 223 -4.29 -3.83 -23.59
N VAL A 224 -5.39 -4.41 -24.07
CA VAL A 224 -6.23 -3.82 -25.13
C VAL A 224 -6.81 -2.49 -24.64
N ARG A 225 -7.38 -2.44 -23.44
CA ARG A 225 -7.91 -1.19 -22.87
C ARG A 225 -6.83 -0.12 -22.79
N SER A 226 -5.61 -0.47 -22.35
CA SER A 226 -4.48 0.45 -22.31
C SER A 226 -4.00 0.89 -23.70
N TYR A 227 -4.09 0.02 -24.71
CA TYR A 227 -3.76 0.36 -26.10
C TYR A 227 -4.66 1.46 -26.65
N TYR A 228 -5.96 1.33 -26.44
CA TYR A 228 -6.96 2.33 -26.81
C TYR A 228 -6.83 3.60 -25.95
N GLY A 229 -6.75 3.41 -24.63
CA GLY A 229 -6.65 4.46 -23.64
C GLY A 229 -5.45 5.39 -23.86
N SER A 230 -4.29 4.83 -24.23
CA SER A 230 -3.08 5.60 -24.56
C SER A 230 -3.15 6.42 -25.84
N ARG A 231 -4.21 6.24 -26.65
CA ARG A 231 -4.41 6.94 -27.92
C ARG A 231 -5.59 7.91 -27.88
N GLY A 232 -6.21 8.14 -26.72
CA GLY A 232 -7.32 9.09 -26.55
C GLY A 232 -8.68 8.46 -26.34
N TYR A 233 -8.81 7.14 -26.43
CA TYR A 233 -10.09 6.43 -26.29
C TYR A 233 -10.34 6.07 -24.83
N ALA A 234 -10.67 7.08 -24.02
CA ALA A 234 -10.82 6.94 -22.57
C ALA A 234 -12.00 6.04 -22.17
N ASP A 235 -13.04 5.99 -23.00
CA ASP A 235 -14.27 5.23 -22.75
C ASP A 235 -14.22 3.82 -23.36
N ALA A 236 -13.05 3.39 -23.84
CA ALA A 236 -12.91 2.08 -24.45
C ALA A 236 -13.15 0.97 -23.42
N THR A 237 -14.13 0.13 -23.68
CA THR A 237 -14.43 -1.06 -22.84
C THR A 237 -14.17 -2.33 -23.63
N VAL A 238 -13.69 -3.35 -22.93
CA VAL A 238 -13.36 -4.66 -23.52
C VAL A 238 -14.08 -5.72 -22.70
N THR A 239 -14.97 -6.46 -23.35
CA THR A 239 -15.73 -7.54 -22.74
C THR A 239 -15.33 -8.87 -23.39
N PRO A 240 -14.86 -9.85 -22.62
CA PRO A 240 -14.57 -11.17 -23.16
C PRO A 240 -15.88 -11.91 -23.47
N ASP A 241 -15.94 -12.54 -24.63
CA ASP A 241 -16.99 -13.46 -25.03
C ASP A 241 -16.37 -14.85 -25.16
N ILE A 242 -16.77 -15.77 -24.28
CA ILE A 242 -16.24 -17.13 -24.22
C ILE A 242 -17.32 -18.07 -24.76
N SER A 243 -17.04 -18.70 -25.89
CA SER A 243 -17.96 -19.65 -26.52
C SER A 243 -17.37 -21.05 -26.57
N ASP A 244 -18.24 -22.06 -26.49
CA ASP A 244 -17.86 -23.46 -26.69
C ASP A 244 -17.29 -23.67 -28.11
N ALA A 245 -16.23 -24.47 -28.22
CA ALA A 245 -15.55 -24.79 -29.47
C ALA A 245 -15.35 -26.31 -29.64
N GLY A 246 -16.20 -27.11 -29.00
CA GLY A 246 -16.13 -28.56 -28.96
C GLY A 246 -15.62 -29.10 -27.62
N PRO A 247 -15.36 -30.42 -27.53
CA PRO A 247 -15.03 -31.07 -26.26
C PRO A 247 -13.83 -30.41 -25.58
N ASN A 248 -14.05 -29.86 -24.38
CA ASN A 248 -13.02 -29.21 -23.54
C ASN A 248 -12.22 -28.10 -24.26
N ARG A 249 -12.89 -27.37 -25.16
CA ARG A 249 -12.30 -26.29 -25.94
C ARG A 249 -13.18 -25.05 -25.93
N VAL A 250 -12.56 -23.88 -25.86
CA VAL A 250 -13.27 -22.59 -25.93
C VAL A 250 -12.63 -21.62 -26.89
N ASN A 251 -13.45 -20.80 -27.55
CA ASN A 251 -13.01 -19.60 -28.23
C ASN A 251 -13.16 -18.41 -27.30
N VAL A 252 -12.17 -17.51 -27.32
CA VAL A 252 -12.20 -16.27 -26.55
C VAL A 252 -12.16 -15.10 -27.54
N VAL A 253 -13.26 -14.36 -27.62
CA VAL A 253 -13.40 -13.20 -28.50
C VAL A 253 -13.51 -11.94 -27.66
N TYR A 254 -12.58 -11.00 -27.81
CA TYR A 254 -12.63 -9.72 -27.12
C TYR A 254 -13.53 -8.74 -27.90
N ARG A 255 -14.71 -8.44 -27.34
CA ARG A 255 -15.63 -7.44 -27.89
C ARG A 255 -15.25 -6.07 -27.36
N ILE A 256 -14.92 -5.14 -28.26
CA ILE A 256 -14.43 -3.81 -27.92
C ILE A 256 -15.50 -2.77 -28.25
N THR A 257 -15.86 -1.94 -27.27
CA THR A 257 -16.63 -0.72 -27.50
C THR A 257 -15.67 0.44 -27.45
N GLU A 258 -15.32 1.01 -28.60
CA GLU A 258 -14.17 1.93 -28.75
C GLU A 258 -14.42 3.32 -28.14
N GLY A 259 -15.65 3.82 -28.17
CA GLY A 259 -16.03 5.12 -27.61
C GLY A 259 -15.45 6.32 -28.38
N GLY A 260 -15.54 7.51 -27.78
CA GLY A 260 -15.01 8.74 -28.34
C GLY A 260 -13.52 8.94 -28.08
N ARG A 261 -12.86 9.73 -28.95
CA ARG A 261 -11.47 10.17 -28.74
C ARG A 261 -11.44 11.55 -28.07
N PHE A 262 -10.74 11.66 -26.95
CA PHE A 262 -10.73 12.88 -26.13
C PHE A 262 -9.34 13.53 -26.05
N ARG A 263 -9.33 14.84 -25.83
CA ARG A 263 -8.16 15.60 -25.40
C ARG A 263 -8.22 15.87 -23.90
N VAL A 264 -7.07 16.13 -23.29
CA VAL A 264 -6.98 16.57 -21.89
C VAL A 264 -7.56 17.98 -21.77
N GLY A 265 -8.55 18.14 -20.90
CA GLY A 265 -9.10 19.43 -20.50
C GLY A 265 -8.29 20.05 -19.37
N ASP A 266 -8.97 20.52 -18.32
CA ASP A 266 -8.31 21.07 -17.14
C ASP A 266 -7.75 19.96 -16.24
N VAL A 267 -6.65 20.23 -15.55
CA VAL A 267 -6.10 19.34 -14.52
C VAL A 267 -6.33 19.97 -13.14
N ARG A 268 -7.34 19.47 -12.43
CA ARG A 268 -7.77 19.92 -11.11
C ARG A 268 -7.19 19.02 -10.02
N ILE A 269 -6.56 19.65 -9.03
CA ILE A 269 -5.96 18.98 -7.88
C ILE A 269 -6.69 19.49 -6.64
N GLU A 270 -7.23 18.58 -5.84
CA GLU A 270 -8.04 18.88 -4.66
C GLU A 270 -7.62 18.03 -3.46
N GLY A 271 -7.83 18.57 -2.25
CA GLY A 271 -7.49 17.90 -0.98
C GLY A 271 -6.06 18.13 -0.49
N ASN A 272 -5.22 18.83 -1.25
CA ASN A 272 -3.85 19.19 -0.87
C ASN A 272 -3.80 20.47 -0.02
N THR A 273 -4.14 20.36 1.27
CA THR A 273 -4.15 21.51 2.20
C THR A 273 -2.77 21.94 2.69
N LYS A 274 -1.81 21.01 2.75
CA LYS A 274 -0.43 21.25 3.21
C LYS A 274 0.56 21.18 2.04
N THR A 275 0.39 20.17 1.18
CA THR A 275 1.24 19.89 0.03
C THR A 275 1.01 20.93 -1.06
N LYS A 276 2.07 21.61 -1.45
CA LYS A 276 2.01 22.59 -2.54
C LYS A 276 1.54 21.91 -3.82
N ASP A 277 0.64 22.56 -4.54
CA ASP A 277 0.08 22.07 -5.81
C ASP A 277 1.18 21.60 -6.79
N LYS A 278 2.29 22.34 -6.90
CA LYS A 278 3.42 22.00 -7.76
C LYS A 278 4.05 20.62 -7.47
N VAL A 279 4.00 20.16 -6.23
CA VAL A 279 4.56 18.86 -5.80
C VAL A 279 3.73 17.71 -6.37
N ILE A 280 2.42 17.89 -6.49
CA ILE A 280 1.51 16.92 -7.11
C ILE A 280 1.58 17.07 -8.63
N ARG A 281 1.49 18.31 -9.13
CA ARG A 281 1.42 18.62 -10.57
C ARG A 281 2.62 18.11 -11.36
N ARG A 282 3.82 18.12 -10.78
CA ARG A 282 5.04 17.58 -11.44
C ARG A 282 5.00 16.06 -11.65
N GLU A 283 4.17 15.34 -10.92
CA GLU A 283 3.99 13.89 -11.08
C GLU A 283 2.99 13.54 -12.20
N VAL A 284 2.19 14.52 -12.65
CA VAL A 284 1.13 14.36 -13.66
C VAL A 284 1.71 14.48 -15.08
N PRO A 285 1.72 13.42 -15.91
CA PRO A 285 2.20 13.49 -17.30
C PRO A 285 1.18 14.16 -18.25
N LEU A 286 -0.08 14.25 -17.82
CA LEU A 286 -1.19 14.79 -18.60
C LEU A 286 -1.15 16.31 -18.66
N LYS A 287 -1.04 16.87 -19.87
CA LYS A 287 -1.04 18.31 -20.13
C LYS A 287 -2.29 18.73 -20.90
N PRO A 288 -2.95 19.85 -20.52
CA PRO A 288 -4.09 20.37 -21.27
C PRO A 288 -3.83 20.49 -22.77
N GLY A 289 -4.80 20.08 -23.58
CA GLY A 289 -4.77 20.19 -25.04
C GLY A 289 -4.17 18.99 -25.80
N GLN A 290 -3.38 18.15 -25.14
CA GLN A 290 -2.85 16.91 -25.75
C GLN A 290 -3.92 15.81 -25.80
N TRP A 291 -3.67 14.74 -26.56
CA TRP A 291 -4.57 13.58 -26.55
C TRP A 291 -4.62 12.97 -25.16
N PHE A 292 -5.84 12.63 -24.71
CA PHE A 292 -6.02 12.01 -23.42
C PHE A 292 -5.33 10.65 -23.37
N ASN A 293 -4.72 10.31 -22.24
CA ASN A 293 -4.08 9.02 -22.04
C ASN A 293 -4.52 8.47 -20.69
N SER A 294 -5.36 7.44 -20.68
CA SER A 294 -5.81 6.83 -19.43
C SER A 294 -4.68 6.09 -18.70
N VAL A 295 -3.67 5.61 -19.42
CA VAL A 295 -2.47 5.00 -18.81
C VAL A 295 -1.67 6.05 -18.01
N ASP A 296 -1.68 7.30 -18.47
CA ASP A 296 -1.06 8.40 -17.73
C ASP A 296 -1.86 8.79 -16.47
N LEU A 297 -3.17 8.52 -16.40
CA LEU A 297 -3.94 8.64 -15.14
C LEU A 297 -3.50 7.59 -14.12
N ASP A 298 -3.43 6.33 -14.53
CA ASP A 298 -2.95 5.24 -13.67
C ASP A 298 -1.51 5.52 -13.21
N THR A 299 -0.65 6.00 -14.12
CA THR A 299 0.72 6.42 -13.81
C THR A 299 0.73 7.57 -12.80
N THR A 300 -0.16 8.55 -12.95
CA THR A 300 -0.31 9.67 -11.99
C THR A 300 -0.69 9.13 -10.61
N LYS A 301 -1.71 8.26 -10.54
CA LYS A 301 -2.14 7.64 -9.29
C LYS A 301 -0.98 6.90 -8.62
N SER A 302 -0.31 6.00 -9.34
CA SER A 302 0.81 5.23 -8.79
C SER A 302 1.98 6.11 -8.35
N ARG A 303 2.32 7.17 -9.10
CA ARG A 303 3.39 8.11 -8.68
C ARG A 303 3.04 8.82 -7.37
N LEU A 304 1.80 9.32 -7.25
CA LEU A 304 1.34 10.00 -6.04
C LEU A 304 1.23 9.06 -4.84
N GLU A 305 0.75 7.83 -5.03
CA GLU A 305 0.76 6.79 -3.99
C GLU A 305 2.20 6.46 -3.54
N ASN A 306 3.14 6.37 -4.50
CA ASN A 306 4.55 6.10 -4.22
C ASN A 306 5.27 7.25 -3.51
N LEU A 307 4.76 8.48 -3.56
CA LEU A 307 5.27 9.57 -2.72
C LEU A 307 5.07 9.30 -1.22
N GLN A 308 4.06 8.49 -0.87
CA GLN A 308 3.65 8.22 0.52
C GLN A 308 3.21 9.49 1.28
N TYR A 309 2.80 10.53 0.56
CA TYR A 309 2.28 11.78 1.14
C TYR A 309 0.78 11.74 1.41
N PHE A 310 0.09 10.78 0.80
CA PHE A 310 -1.36 10.66 0.80
C PHE A 310 -1.79 9.29 1.34
N SER A 311 -2.89 9.25 2.10
CA SER A 311 -3.54 8.00 2.51
C SER A 311 -4.42 7.43 1.41
N ASP A 312 -5.02 8.31 0.60
CA ASP A 312 -5.83 7.94 -0.56
C ASP A 312 -5.52 8.86 -1.75
N VAL A 313 -5.54 8.29 -2.94
CA VAL A 313 -5.35 8.99 -4.21
C VAL A 313 -6.38 8.49 -5.21
N GLN A 314 -7.24 9.39 -5.65
CA GLN A 314 -8.24 9.13 -6.67
C GLN A 314 -7.92 9.98 -7.90
N THR A 315 -7.85 9.34 -9.05
CA THR A 315 -7.69 10.03 -10.33
C THR A 315 -8.84 9.63 -11.23
N SER A 316 -9.45 10.61 -11.90
CA SER A 316 -10.58 10.37 -12.78
C SER A 316 -10.57 11.32 -13.98
N GLY A 317 -11.01 10.80 -15.12
CA GLY A 317 -11.30 11.58 -16.32
C GLY A 317 -12.78 11.91 -16.37
N VAL A 318 -13.18 13.10 -15.94
CA VAL A 318 -14.58 13.51 -15.95
C VAL A 318 -14.93 14.19 -17.27
N SER A 319 -16.20 14.11 -17.68
CA SER A 319 -16.68 14.81 -18.87
C SER A 319 -16.51 16.31 -18.66
N GLY A 320 -15.72 16.95 -19.53
CA GLY A 320 -15.58 18.40 -19.57
C GLY A 320 -16.40 18.98 -20.73
N ARG A 321 -15.80 19.90 -21.47
CA ARG A 321 -16.33 20.36 -22.77
C ARG A 321 -16.31 19.22 -23.80
N ALA A 322 -17.18 19.31 -24.82
CA ALA A 322 -17.24 18.32 -25.89
C ALA A 322 -15.86 18.04 -26.52
N GLY A 323 -15.47 16.76 -26.61
CA GLY A 323 -14.16 16.33 -27.10
C GLY A 323 -13.02 16.43 -26.09
N TYR A 324 -13.30 16.82 -24.84
CA TYR A 324 -12.32 16.91 -23.76
C TYR A 324 -12.74 16.14 -22.52
N ARG A 325 -11.75 15.65 -21.79
CA ARG A 325 -11.89 15.03 -20.47
C ARG A 325 -11.04 15.82 -19.49
N ASP A 326 -11.68 16.39 -18.47
CA ASP A 326 -10.97 17.05 -17.37
C ASP A 326 -10.37 15.97 -16.46
N VAL A 327 -9.19 16.22 -15.93
CA VAL A 327 -8.46 15.33 -15.04
C VAL A 327 -8.66 15.83 -13.62
N ASN A 328 -9.39 15.06 -12.82
CA ASN A 328 -9.58 15.34 -11.40
C ASN A 328 -8.66 14.43 -10.58
N ILE A 329 -7.84 15.04 -9.74
CA ILE A 329 -6.93 14.38 -8.81
C ILE A 329 -7.36 14.78 -7.41
N LEU A 330 -8.00 13.85 -6.70
CA LEU A 330 -8.39 14.04 -5.31
C LEU A 330 -7.39 13.27 -4.44
N VAL A 331 -6.81 13.96 -3.47
CA VAL A 331 -5.86 13.37 -2.53
C VAL A 331 -6.31 13.58 -1.09
N GLU A 332 -6.09 12.58 -0.25
CA GLU A 332 -6.22 12.71 1.20
C GLU A 332 -4.83 12.73 1.82
N GLU A 333 -4.42 13.84 2.42
CA GLU A 333 -3.08 13.99 3.01
C GLU A 333 -2.92 13.18 4.30
N ARG A 334 -1.79 12.48 4.42
CA ARG A 334 -1.41 11.75 5.66
C ARG A 334 -0.25 12.43 6.38
N LYS A 335 0.04 11.95 7.58
CA LYS A 335 1.30 12.29 8.27
C LYS A 335 2.47 11.66 7.52
N THR A 336 3.44 12.49 7.18
CA THR A 336 4.64 12.13 6.41
C THR A 336 5.92 12.07 7.25
N GLY A 337 5.81 12.45 8.52
CA GLY A 337 6.87 12.33 9.51
C GLY A 337 6.85 10.97 10.21
N SER A 338 8.03 10.42 10.47
CA SER A 338 8.21 9.17 11.20
C SER A 338 9.40 9.26 12.16
N VAL A 339 9.23 8.60 13.31
CA VAL A 339 10.27 8.43 14.32
C VAL A 339 10.53 6.93 14.47
N GLY A 340 11.75 6.50 14.19
CA GLY A 340 12.23 5.14 14.42
C GLY A 340 13.13 5.11 15.65
N LEU A 341 12.82 4.22 16.58
CA LEU A 341 13.64 3.93 17.77
C LEU A 341 13.92 2.43 17.76
N GLY A 342 15.16 2.04 18.02
CA GLY A 342 15.47 0.63 18.11
C GLY A 342 16.83 0.33 18.75
N VAL A 343 17.01 -0.94 19.05
CA VAL A 343 18.25 -1.50 19.59
C VAL A 343 18.60 -2.73 18.76
N GLY A 344 19.86 -2.86 18.36
CA GLY A 344 20.41 -4.00 17.67
C GLY A 344 21.58 -4.60 18.43
N PHE A 345 21.91 -5.84 18.12
CA PHE A 345 23.12 -6.50 18.60
C PHE A 345 23.87 -7.09 17.41
N SER A 346 25.18 -6.88 17.33
CA SER A 346 26.04 -7.55 16.35
C SER A 346 27.34 -8.00 17.01
N SER A 347 27.99 -9.01 16.41
CA SER A 347 29.29 -9.49 16.88
C SER A 347 30.41 -8.45 16.73
N ILE A 348 30.20 -7.40 15.93
CA ILE A 348 31.17 -6.34 15.64
C ILE A 348 30.86 -5.10 16.50
N ASP A 349 29.62 -4.63 16.49
CA ASP A 349 29.22 -3.38 17.13
C ASP A 349 28.67 -3.57 18.55
N SER A 350 28.59 -4.82 19.03
CA SER A 350 27.89 -5.17 20.27
C SER A 350 26.47 -4.61 20.29
N ILE A 351 26.00 -4.07 21.42
CA ILE A 351 24.68 -3.45 21.52
C ILE A 351 24.73 -2.03 20.94
N VAL A 352 23.82 -1.72 20.03
CA VAL A 352 23.69 -0.41 19.37
C VAL A 352 22.25 0.09 19.47
N GLY A 353 22.05 1.28 19.99
CA GLY A 353 20.80 2.02 19.91
C GLY A 353 20.76 2.93 18.69
N PHE A 354 19.58 3.16 18.12
CA PHE A 354 19.39 4.15 17.06
C PHE A 354 18.09 4.94 17.22
N VAL A 355 18.15 6.20 16.79
CA VAL A 355 17.04 7.13 16.65
C VAL A 355 17.09 7.69 15.23
N ASN A 356 16.03 7.48 14.46
CA ASN A 356 15.89 8.02 13.12
C ASN A 356 14.66 8.91 13.08
N LEU A 357 14.82 10.18 12.72
CA LEU A 357 13.73 11.10 12.42
C LEU A 357 13.72 11.31 10.91
N GLU A 358 12.58 11.09 10.29
CA GLU A 358 12.39 11.41 8.88
C GLU A 358 11.13 12.26 8.74
N GLN A 359 11.23 13.33 7.97
CA GLN A 359 10.09 14.14 7.54
C GLN A 359 10.11 14.16 6.02
N SER A 360 9.30 13.30 5.42
CA SER A 360 9.03 13.35 3.99
C SER A 360 8.02 14.47 3.68
N ASN A 361 8.03 15.01 2.47
CA ASN A 361 7.28 16.22 2.11
C ASN A 361 7.64 17.45 2.97
N PHE A 362 8.92 17.60 3.31
CA PHE A 362 9.46 18.74 4.05
C PHE A 362 9.44 20.02 3.20
N ASP A 363 9.42 21.18 3.86
CA ASP A 363 9.55 22.49 3.21
C ASP A 363 10.42 23.43 4.05
N LEU A 364 11.67 23.61 3.66
CA LEU A 364 12.61 24.52 4.32
C LEU A 364 12.10 25.97 4.31
N PHE A 365 11.26 26.34 3.33
CA PHE A 365 10.76 27.70 3.16
C PHE A 365 9.40 27.93 3.82
N ASN A 366 8.91 26.98 4.62
CA ASN A 366 7.67 27.09 5.37
C ASN A 366 7.94 26.94 6.88
N PRO A 367 8.45 27.97 7.57
CA PRO A 367 8.95 27.86 8.94
C PRO A 367 7.88 27.55 10.00
N TRP A 368 6.60 27.66 9.65
CA TRP A 368 5.50 27.41 10.59
C TRP A 368 5.22 25.93 10.83
N ASN A 369 5.40 25.11 9.79
CA ASN A 369 5.10 23.69 9.88
C ASN A 369 6.14 22.79 9.19
N PHE A 370 7.08 23.36 8.43
CA PHE A 370 8.11 22.67 7.67
C PHE A 370 7.59 21.53 6.78
N THR A 371 6.38 21.68 6.25
CA THR A 371 5.73 20.68 5.39
C THR A 371 5.22 21.28 4.09
N GLY A 372 5.09 20.41 3.08
CA GLY A 372 4.39 20.68 1.84
C GLY A 372 5.28 20.96 0.62
N GLY A 373 6.60 20.98 0.79
CA GLY A 373 7.57 21.36 -0.24
C GLY A 373 8.05 20.19 -1.08
N GLY A 374 7.72 18.95 -0.71
CA GLY A 374 8.20 17.74 -1.38
C GLY A 374 9.68 17.41 -1.11
N GLN A 375 10.34 18.13 -0.19
CA GLN A 375 11.71 17.83 0.23
C GLN A 375 11.73 16.63 1.18
N ARG A 376 12.91 16.08 1.43
CA ARG A 376 13.11 15.02 2.44
C ARG A 376 14.13 15.49 3.43
N PHE A 377 13.70 15.63 4.68
CA PHE A 377 14.58 15.88 5.82
C PHE A 377 14.76 14.58 6.60
N ALA A 378 16.00 14.26 6.96
CA ALA A 378 16.28 13.13 7.84
C ALA A 378 17.39 13.45 8.82
N MET A 379 17.22 13.00 10.06
CA MET A 379 18.22 13.03 11.12
C MET A 379 18.39 11.63 11.67
N ASN A 380 19.62 11.15 11.73
CA ASN A 380 19.95 9.81 12.22
C ASN A 380 20.95 9.94 13.37
N LEU A 381 20.70 9.22 14.44
CA LEU A 381 21.60 9.08 15.58
C LEU A 381 21.76 7.59 15.88
N ARG A 382 22.99 7.12 15.96
CA ARG A 382 23.35 5.74 16.31
C ARG A 382 24.39 5.80 17.42
N LEU A 383 24.10 5.14 18.53
CA LEU A 383 24.95 5.09 19.71
C LEU A 383 25.25 3.63 20.05
N GLY A 384 26.52 3.25 20.09
CA GLY A 384 26.99 1.91 20.46
C GLY A 384 28.34 1.98 21.15
N SER A 385 28.79 0.86 21.73
CA SER A 385 30.05 0.81 22.48
C SER A 385 31.30 1.02 21.62
N THR A 386 31.23 0.67 20.33
CA THR A 386 32.35 0.80 19.38
C THR A 386 32.07 1.76 18.24
N ARG A 387 30.87 2.35 18.19
CA ARG A 387 30.45 3.21 17.07
C ARG A 387 29.43 4.27 17.50
N THR A 388 29.67 5.50 17.09
CA THR A 388 28.74 6.62 17.21
C THR A 388 28.58 7.30 15.87
N ASP A 389 27.37 7.31 15.32
CA ASP A 389 27.05 8.04 14.09
C ASP A 389 25.96 9.07 14.36
N PHE A 390 26.15 10.28 13.83
CA PHE A 390 25.13 11.30 13.73
C PHE A 390 25.12 11.85 12.31
N SER A 391 23.95 12.01 11.71
CA SER A 391 23.82 12.73 10.44
C SER A 391 22.52 13.50 10.33
N VAL A 392 22.58 14.62 9.62
CA VAL A 392 21.43 15.43 9.22
C VAL A 392 21.50 15.62 7.72
N SER A 393 20.39 15.38 7.03
CA SER A 393 20.33 15.51 5.58
C SER A 393 19.05 16.20 5.11
N LEU A 394 19.17 16.94 4.02
CA LEU A 394 18.06 17.55 3.30
C LEU A 394 18.21 17.26 1.81
N VAL A 395 17.13 16.81 1.17
CA VAL A 395 17.10 16.50 -0.27
C VAL A 395 15.92 17.20 -0.92
N GLU A 396 16.18 18.00 -1.95
CA GLU A 396 15.22 18.53 -2.92
C GLU A 396 15.20 17.61 -4.14
N PRO A 397 14.19 16.75 -4.34
CA PRO A 397 14.18 15.77 -5.43
C PRO A 397 13.96 16.38 -6.82
N TRP A 398 13.39 17.59 -6.88
CA TRP A 398 13.08 18.29 -8.13
C TRP A 398 13.72 19.67 -8.19
N PHE A 399 15.04 19.72 -8.07
CA PHE A 399 15.80 20.96 -8.13
C PHE A 399 15.61 21.64 -9.49
N MET A 400 15.29 22.94 -9.46
CA MET A 400 14.96 23.75 -10.65
C MET A 400 13.79 23.20 -11.48
N ASP A 401 12.80 22.56 -10.83
CA ASP A 401 11.61 21.94 -11.46
C ASP A 401 11.96 20.87 -12.51
N ARG A 402 13.13 20.24 -12.35
CA ARG A 402 13.61 19.13 -13.17
C ARG A 402 13.75 17.90 -12.30
N GLN A 403 13.67 16.72 -12.89
CA GLN A 403 13.95 15.46 -12.20
C GLN A 403 15.46 15.34 -11.92
N LEU A 404 15.95 16.19 -11.02
CA LEU A 404 17.32 16.40 -10.63
C LEU A 404 17.30 16.61 -9.12
N ALA A 405 17.81 15.64 -8.36
CA ALA A 405 17.85 15.75 -6.92
C ALA A 405 19.10 16.53 -6.49
N LEU A 406 18.92 17.58 -5.71
CA LEU A 406 19.98 18.26 -4.97
C LEU A 406 19.86 17.85 -3.51
N GLY A 407 20.94 17.34 -2.92
CA GLY A 407 20.94 16.99 -1.51
C GLY A 407 22.21 17.42 -0.80
N GLY A 408 22.10 17.60 0.52
CA GLY A 408 23.21 17.84 1.41
C GLY A 408 23.12 16.96 2.65
N GLU A 409 24.26 16.55 3.18
CA GLU A 409 24.40 15.81 4.43
C GLU A 409 25.49 16.46 5.28
N LEU A 410 25.22 16.65 6.58
CA LEU A 410 26.23 16.88 7.60
C LEU A 410 26.33 15.61 8.43
N PHE A 411 27.56 15.15 8.72
CA PHE A 411 27.78 13.90 9.43
C PHE A 411 28.92 13.98 10.43
N TYR A 412 28.79 13.19 11.50
CA TYR A 412 29.80 12.85 12.47
C TYR A 412 29.79 11.33 12.64
N ARG A 413 30.92 10.67 12.44
CA ARG A 413 31.04 9.21 12.50
C ARG A 413 32.31 8.87 13.26
N SER A 414 32.17 8.21 14.39
CA SER A 414 33.27 7.74 15.22
C SER A 414 33.17 6.23 15.34
N ALA A 415 34.28 5.54 15.11
CA ALA A 415 34.36 4.10 15.07
C ALA A 415 35.68 3.61 15.68
N ASN A 416 35.54 2.67 16.61
CA ASN A 416 36.62 2.15 17.45
C ASN A 416 36.93 0.67 17.08
N PHE A 417 36.64 0.27 15.84
CA PHE A 417 36.75 -1.12 15.38
C PHE A 417 37.55 -1.28 14.08
N PHE A 418 38.10 -0.20 13.51
CA PHE A 418 38.92 -0.30 12.30
C PHE A 418 40.29 -0.94 12.58
N SER A 419 40.74 -0.94 13.84
CA SER A 419 41.94 -1.62 14.33
C SER A 419 41.92 -1.69 15.86
N ASP A 420 42.63 -2.65 16.47
CA ASP A 420 42.93 -2.66 17.92
C ASP A 420 43.90 -1.53 18.33
N TYR A 421 44.37 -0.75 17.36
CA TYR A 421 45.51 0.16 17.48
C TYR A 421 45.15 1.63 17.27
N PHE A 422 43.94 1.94 16.78
CA PHE A 422 43.51 3.32 16.62
C PHE A 422 41.98 3.47 16.57
N ASP A 423 41.51 4.58 17.12
CA ASP A 423 40.16 5.08 16.93
C ASP A 423 40.14 6.08 15.76
N GLN A 424 39.06 6.09 14.98
CA GLN A 424 38.90 7.02 13.87
C GLN A 424 37.61 7.83 14.01
N THR A 425 37.74 9.15 13.90
CA THR A 425 36.60 10.08 13.91
C THR A 425 36.57 10.89 12.60
N ASN A 426 35.45 10.82 11.90
CA ASN A 426 35.18 11.56 10.67
C ASN A 426 34.05 12.56 10.90
N ALA A 427 34.33 13.85 10.75
CA ALA A 427 33.33 14.90 10.76
C ALA A 427 33.37 15.66 9.44
N GLY A 428 32.22 15.92 8.84
CA GLY A 428 32.20 16.56 7.54
C GLY A 428 30.81 16.84 6.99
N GLY A 429 30.79 17.25 5.73
CA GLY A 429 29.58 17.44 4.97
C GLY A 429 29.75 17.06 3.51
N SER A 430 28.65 16.71 2.87
CA SER A 430 28.60 16.50 1.44
C SER A 430 27.43 17.23 0.79
N ILE A 431 27.62 17.59 -0.47
CA ILE A 431 26.56 18.06 -1.36
C ILE A 431 26.59 17.17 -2.59
N PHE A 432 25.42 16.78 -3.08
CA PHE A 432 25.32 15.98 -4.29
C PHE A 432 24.22 16.47 -5.22
N LEU A 433 24.43 16.19 -6.50
CA LEU A 433 23.42 16.25 -7.56
C LEU A 433 23.21 14.84 -8.09
N ARG A 434 21.95 14.40 -8.20
CA ARG A 434 21.60 13.09 -8.78
C ARG A 434 20.56 13.25 -9.88
N ARG A 435 20.86 12.70 -11.05
CA ARG A 435 19.93 12.65 -12.19
C ARG A 435 19.67 11.20 -12.60
N PRO A 436 18.39 10.74 -12.64
CA PRO A 436 18.05 9.44 -13.20
C PRO A 436 18.13 9.44 -14.73
N PHE A 437 18.48 8.29 -15.30
CA PHE A 437 18.49 7.99 -16.72
C PHE A 437 17.62 6.75 -16.96
N GLY A 438 16.38 6.99 -17.35
CA GLY A 438 15.36 5.93 -17.37
C GLY A 438 15.07 5.39 -15.95
N GLU A 439 14.61 4.15 -15.89
CA GLU A 439 14.17 3.53 -14.63
C GLU A 439 15.31 2.83 -13.86
N LYS A 440 16.40 2.46 -14.55
CA LYS A 440 17.42 1.54 -14.02
C LYS A 440 18.79 2.17 -13.79
N ALA A 441 19.00 3.41 -14.24
CA ALA A 441 20.29 4.08 -14.12
C ALA A 441 20.13 5.47 -13.52
N SER A 442 21.17 5.94 -12.82
CA SER A 442 21.27 7.34 -12.39
C SER A 442 22.75 7.73 -12.29
N LEU A 443 23.03 9.00 -12.49
CA LEU A 443 24.34 9.60 -12.22
C LEU A 443 24.24 10.45 -10.97
N LYS A 444 25.12 10.20 -10.00
CA LYS A 444 25.31 11.01 -8.80
C LYS A 444 26.69 11.66 -8.89
N LEU A 445 26.73 12.98 -8.85
CA LEU A 445 27.95 13.76 -8.63
C LEU A 445 27.92 14.26 -7.19
N GLU A 446 28.96 13.98 -6.43
CA GLU A 446 29.04 14.30 -5.01
C GLU A 446 30.38 14.96 -4.69
N TYR A 447 30.33 16.06 -3.94
CA TYR A 447 31.47 16.69 -3.34
C TYR A 447 31.38 16.53 -1.83
N LYS A 448 32.41 15.94 -1.22
CA LYS A 448 32.48 15.66 0.21
C LYS A 448 33.73 16.30 0.79
N LEU A 449 33.55 17.08 1.85
CA LEU A 449 34.62 17.66 2.66
C LEU A 449 34.54 17.03 4.06
N GLU A 450 35.60 16.34 4.47
CA GLU A 450 35.65 15.68 5.78
C GLU A 450 37.02 15.86 6.45
N GLN A 451 36.98 16.06 7.77
CA GLN A 451 38.14 15.98 8.64
C GLN A 451 38.18 14.57 9.24
N VAL A 452 39.34 13.92 9.10
CA VAL A 452 39.60 12.59 9.65
C VAL A 452 40.63 12.74 10.77
N THR A 453 40.23 12.38 11.97
CA THR A 453 41.11 12.30 13.15
C THR A 453 41.38 10.84 13.45
N ILE A 454 42.65 10.49 13.69
CA ILE A 454 43.09 9.15 14.04
C ILE A 454 43.77 9.25 15.41
N ASP A 455 43.19 8.59 16.40
CA ASP A 455 43.71 8.54 17.77
C ASP A 455 44.36 7.17 17.99
N LEU A 456 45.71 7.13 18.05
CA LEU A 456 46.49 5.89 18.18
C LEU A 456 46.50 5.39 19.63
N ASP A 457 46.44 4.07 19.80
CA ASP A 457 46.66 3.44 21.10
C ASP A 457 48.10 3.72 21.60
N PRO A 458 48.29 4.12 22.87
CA PRO A 458 49.60 4.41 23.45
C PRO A 458 50.63 3.27 23.29
N SER A 459 50.19 2.02 23.23
CA SER A 459 51.05 0.84 23.03
C SER A 459 51.75 0.81 21.67
N VAL A 460 51.16 1.45 20.65
CA VAL A 460 51.67 1.53 19.27
C VAL A 460 52.60 2.73 19.10
N ALA A 461 52.33 3.83 19.80
CA ALA A 461 53.18 5.02 19.81
C ALA A 461 54.62 4.71 20.28
N VAL A 462 54.78 3.78 21.24
CA VAL A 462 56.07 3.33 21.78
C VAL A 462 56.91 2.56 20.75
N LEU A 463 56.29 1.89 19.76
CA LEU A 463 57.00 1.13 18.73
C LEU A 463 57.55 2.02 17.60
N SER A 464 56.86 3.12 17.25
CA SER A 464 57.38 4.07 16.25
C SER A 464 58.59 4.87 16.73
N ALA A 465 58.65 5.18 18.04
CA ALA A 465 59.79 5.87 18.64
C ALA A 465 61.06 5.00 18.74
N LYS A 466 60.91 3.65 18.72
CA LYS A 466 62.04 2.71 18.75
C LYS A 466 62.55 2.27 17.36
N SER A 467 61.80 2.51 16.28
CA SER A 467 62.19 2.08 14.92
C SER A 467 62.93 3.16 14.11
N VAL A 468 62.96 4.41 14.55
CA VAL A 468 63.78 5.48 13.94
C VAL A 468 65.14 5.54 14.63
N GLY A 469 65.89 4.44 14.53
CA GLY A 469 67.23 4.28 15.07
C GLY A 469 68.21 3.81 14.00
N GLY A 470 68.56 4.71 13.08
CA GLY A 470 69.83 4.67 12.34
C GLY A 470 69.88 3.92 11.01
N ILE A 471 69.96 4.68 9.90
CA ILE A 471 70.82 4.38 8.75
C ILE A 471 71.47 5.72 8.34
N PRO A 472 72.82 5.82 8.26
CA PRO A 472 73.52 7.07 7.92
C PRO A 472 73.48 7.35 6.41
N PRO A 473 73.74 8.60 5.99
CA PRO A 473 73.48 9.03 4.62
C PRO A 473 74.54 8.52 3.63
N ARG A 474 74.10 8.26 2.39
CA ARG A 474 74.92 8.36 1.19
C ARG A 474 74.21 9.24 0.18
#